data_AF-U4QCS8-F1
#
_entry.id   AF-U4QCS8-F1
#
_cell.length_a   1.000
_cell.length_b   1.000
_cell.length_c   1.000
_cell.angle_alpha   90.00
_cell.angle_beta   90.00
_cell.angle_gamma   90.00
#
_symmetry.space_group_name_H-M   'P 1'
#
loop_
_entity.id
_entity.type
_entity.pdbx_description
1 polymer ?
#
loop_
_entity_poly.entity_id
_entity_poly.type
_entity_poly.pdbx_seq_one_letter_code
_entity_poly.pdbx_strand_id
1 'polypeptide(L)'
;MTKLTHYDIVGSFLRPEELKKAREKFNEGNISQAELTHIENQAIDQLIQKEESLGLKFVTDGEFRRSWWHLDFLWNLNGVAKYNYHESYKFQGAKTRTDNVELTGKITYNSDHPFFEAFKFAQKHANVQVKQTIPSPTLLFRDNRSDNWNKFYDNRRNYLNDLATAYHQTIQHFYDLGCRYLQIDDTTWAFLISKLNETKDNSTEYAKYTSLAEDSVYVYSQLAR
;
A
#
# COMPACT_ATOMS: atom_id res chain seq x y z
N MET A 1 -25.58 -10.10 -19.75
CA MET A 1 -25.36 -10.64 -18.39
C MET A 1 -23.87 -10.66 -18.14
N THR A 2 -23.38 -9.89 -17.17
CA THR A 2 -21.97 -9.94 -16.73
C THR A 2 -21.70 -11.33 -16.17
N LYS A 3 -20.78 -12.08 -16.78
CA LYS A 3 -20.43 -13.42 -16.31
C LYS A 3 -19.71 -13.26 -14.97
N LEU A 4 -20.42 -13.46 -13.86
CA LEU A 4 -19.86 -13.35 -12.51
C LEU A 4 -18.72 -14.36 -12.33
N THR A 5 -17.54 -13.85 -12.10
CA THR A 5 -16.33 -14.62 -11.75
C THR A 5 -16.48 -15.17 -10.34
N HIS A 6 -16.37 -16.50 -10.18
CA HIS A 6 -16.56 -17.19 -8.89
C HIS A 6 -15.33 -17.19 -7.99
N TYR A 7 -14.16 -16.84 -8.52
CA TYR A 7 -12.89 -16.84 -7.80
C TYR A 7 -11.92 -15.83 -8.40
N ASP A 8 -11.06 -15.30 -7.55
CA ASP A 8 -9.88 -14.52 -7.90
C ASP A 8 -8.79 -14.74 -6.83
N ILE A 9 -7.69 -14.00 -6.94
CA ILE A 9 -6.54 -14.07 -6.04
C ILE A 9 -6.46 -12.81 -5.19
N VAL A 10 -5.98 -12.86 -3.95
CA VAL A 10 -5.97 -11.65 -3.08
C VAL A 10 -5.06 -10.55 -3.63
N GLY A 11 -3.84 -10.89 -4.06
CA GLY A 11 -2.85 -9.92 -4.55
C GLY A 11 -1.46 -10.53 -4.67
N SER A 12 -0.78 -10.70 -3.54
CA SER A 12 0.61 -11.19 -3.53
C SER A 12 0.76 -12.68 -3.87
N PHE A 13 1.88 -13.02 -4.52
CA PHE A 13 2.36 -14.39 -4.68
C PHE A 13 3.71 -14.59 -4.01
N LEU A 14 4.09 -15.86 -3.81
CA LEU A 14 5.44 -16.21 -3.38
C LEU A 14 6.44 -15.82 -4.47
N ARG A 15 7.43 -14.99 -4.11
CA ARG A 15 8.49 -14.58 -5.03
C ARG A 15 9.30 -15.81 -5.50
N PRO A 16 9.52 -15.98 -6.81
CA PRO A 16 10.42 -17.00 -7.33
C PRO A 16 11.84 -16.85 -6.77
N GLU A 17 12.58 -17.95 -6.73
CA GLU A 17 13.94 -17.98 -6.19
C GLU A 17 14.89 -17.02 -6.93
N GLU A 18 14.74 -16.90 -8.24
CA GLU A 18 15.50 -15.96 -9.06
C GLU A 18 15.30 -14.50 -8.63
N LEU A 19 14.05 -14.11 -8.36
CA LEU A 19 13.73 -12.76 -7.91
C LEU A 19 14.28 -12.47 -6.50
N LYS A 20 14.30 -13.47 -5.61
CA LYS A 20 14.92 -13.33 -4.28
C LYS A 20 16.42 -13.06 -4.41
N LYS A 21 17.12 -13.87 -5.20
CA LYS A 21 18.57 -13.71 -5.47
C LYS A 21 18.89 -12.37 -6.14
N ALA A 22 18.05 -11.91 -7.06
CA ALA A 22 18.22 -10.61 -7.70
C ALA A 22 18.11 -9.46 -6.68
N ARG A 23 17.14 -9.53 -5.76
CA ARG A 23 16.99 -8.54 -4.69
C ARG A 23 18.16 -8.54 -3.71
N GLU A 24 18.68 -9.72 -3.35
CA GLU A 24 19.89 -9.84 -2.54
C GLU A 24 21.08 -9.16 -3.23
N LYS A 25 21.34 -9.51 -4.49
CA LYS A 25 22.41 -8.88 -5.28
C LYS A 25 22.24 -7.37 -5.40
N PHE A 26 21.02 -6.88 -5.61
CA PHE A 26 20.74 -5.45 -5.68
C PHE A 26 21.05 -4.74 -4.36
N ASN A 27 20.63 -5.32 -3.22
CA ASN A 27 20.92 -4.77 -1.89
C ASN A 27 22.43 -4.78 -1.57
N GLU A 28 23.19 -5.71 -2.15
CA GLU A 28 24.65 -5.78 -2.07
C GLU A 28 25.36 -4.83 -3.06
N GLY A 29 24.62 -4.15 -3.95
CA GLY A 29 25.19 -3.30 -5.01
C GLY A 29 25.80 -4.06 -6.19
N ASN A 30 25.52 -5.37 -6.30
CA ASN A 30 26.07 -6.25 -7.34
C ASN A 30 25.33 -6.18 -8.68
N ILE A 31 24.10 -5.64 -8.70
CA ILE A 31 23.35 -5.35 -9.93
C ILE A 31 22.72 -3.96 -9.85
N SER A 32 22.52 -3.33 -11.00
CA SER A 32 21.84 -2.04 -11.13
C SER A 32 20.33 -2.15 -10.91
N GLN A 33 19.68 -1.01 -10.68
CA GLN A 33 18.21 -0.93 -10.64
C GLN A 33 17.58 -1.39 -11.96
N ALA A 34 18.23 -1.11 -13.10
CA ALA A 34 17.73 -1.52 -14.41
C ALA A 34 17.76 -3.06 -14.56
N GLU A 35 18.82 -3.72 -14.09
CA GLU A 35 18.93 -5.18 -14.07
C GLU A 35 17.91 -5.83 -13.13
N LEU A 36 17.73 -5.29 -11.92
CA LEU A 36 16.67 -5.77 -11.02
C LEU A 36 15.29 -5.61 -11.65
N THR A 37 15.01 -4.45 -12.26
CA THR A 37 13.74 -4.17 -12.92
C THR A 37 13.49 -5.14 -14.07
N HIS A 38 14.53 -5.50 -14.84
CA HIS A 38 14.42 -6.50 -15.90
C HIS A 38 14.02 -7.88 -15.37
N ILE A 39 14.67 -8.34 -14.30
CA ILE A 39 14.35 -9.64 -13.67
C ILE A 39 12.93 -9.62 -13.08
N GLU A 40 12.53 -8.52 -12.45
CA GLU A 40 11.16 -8.32 -11.98
C GLU A 40 10.15 -8.39 -13.12
N ASN A 41 10.41 -7.72 -14.25
CA ASN A 41 9.54 -7.76 -15.43
C ASN A 41 9.35 -9.19 -15.94
N GLN A 42 10.44 -9.97 -16.03
CA GLN A 42 10.37 -11.36 -16.48
C GLN A 42 9.55 -12.23 -15.52
N ALA A 43 9.76 -12.08 -14.21
CA ALA A 43 9.01 -12.83 -13.20
C ALA A 43 7.52 -12.47 -13.22
N ILE A 44 7.17 -11.20 -13.41
CA ILE A 44 5.78 -10.72 -13.50
C ILE A 44 5.11 -11.24 -14.77
N ASP A 45 5.78 -11.16 -15.92
CA ASP A 45 5.26 -11.67 -17.20
C ASP A 45 4.97 -13.19 -17.14
N GLN A 46 5.90 -13.96 -16.59
CA GLN A 46 5.72 -15.40 -16.37
C GLN A 46 4.56 -15.69 -15.41
N LEU A 47 4.41 -14.90 -14.34
CA LEU A 47 3.29 -15.04 -13.41
C LEU A 47 1.96 -14.77 -14.11
N ILE A 48 1.84 -13.65 -14.83
CA ILE A 48 0.62 -13.27 -15.55
C ILE A 48 0.22 -14.38 -16.54
N GLN A 49 1.16 -14.86 -17.36
CA GLN A 49 0.91 -15.95 -18.32
C GLN A 49 0.42 -17.22 -17.60
N LYS A 50 1.00 -17.54 -16.44
CA LYS A 50 0.57 -18.68 -15.64
C LYS A 50 -0.85 -18.49 -15.10
N GLU A 51 -1.16 -17.34 -14.54
CA GLU A 51 -2.49 -17.01 -14.06
C GLU A 51 -3.55 -17.15 -15.17
N GLU A 52 -3.26 -16.63 -16.36
CA GLU A 52 -4.14 -16.73 -17.54
C GLU A 52 -4.30 -18.16 -18.04
N SER A 53 -3.21 -18.94 -18.07
CA SER A 53 -3.23 -20.36 -18.46
C SER A 53 -4.12 -21.20 -17.53
N LEU A 54 -4.26 -20.79 -16.27
CA LEU A 54 -5.14 -21.41 -15.27
C LEU A 54 -6.60 -20.90 -15.39
N GLY A 55 -6.88 -20.03 -16.35
CA GLY A 55 -8.21 -19.53 -16.66
C GLY A 55 -8.70 -18.39 -15.77
N LEU A 56 -7.82 -17.76 -14.99
CA LEU A 56 -8.16 -16.59 -14.19
C LEU A 56 -8.68 -15.46 -15.09
N LYS A 57 -9.72 -14.76 -14.60
CA LYS A 57 -10.34 -13.63 -15.32
C LYS A 57 -9.79 -12.28 -14.88
N PHE A 58 -9.11 -12.27 -13.73
CA PHE A 58 -8.34 -11.15 -13.25
C PHE A 58 -6.96 -11.66 -12.84
N VAL A 59 -5.92 -10.91 -13.20
CA VAL A 59 -4.53 -11.22 -12.85
C VAL A 59 -3.92 -10.10 -12.03
N THR A 60 -2.80 -10.38 -11.35
CA THR A 60 -2.05 -9.39 -10.58
C THR A 60 -0.58 -9.39 -10.99
N ASP A 61 0.20 -8.42 -10.52
CA ASP A 61 1.67 -8.46 -10.64
C ASP A 61 2.34 -9.31 -9.55
N GLY A 62 1.54 -10.02 -8.73
CA GLY A 62 1.98 -10.78 -7.56
C GLY A 62 2.68 -9.95 -6.49
N GLU A 63 2.61 -8.62 -6.56
CA GLU A 63 3.33 -7.69 -5.70
C GLU A 63 4.86 -7.91 -5.72
N PHE A 64 5.39 -8.43 -6.83
CA PHE A 64 6.80 -8.84 -6.93
C PHE A 64 7.79 -7.69 -6.77
N ARG A 65 7.38 -6.46 -7.13
CA ARG A 65 8.19 -5.23 -6.93
C ARG A 65 8.21 -4.73 -5.49
N ARG A 66 7.26 -5.18 -4.67
CA ARG A 66 7.10 -4.66 -3.31
C ARG A 66 8.03 -5.40 -2.37
N SER A 67 8.64 -4.67 -1.46
CA SER A 67 9.26 -5.14 -0.22
C SER A 67 8.21 -5.23 0.90
N TRP A 68 7.33 -4.24 0.98
CA TRP A 68 6.20 -4.15 1.90
C TRP A 68 4.92 -3.80 1.13
N TRP A 69 3.87 -4.61 1.31
CA TRP A 69 2.60 -4.40 0.59
C TRP A 69 1.98 -3.01 0.84
N HIS A 70 2.18 -2.46 2.05
CA HIS A 70 1.67 -1.15 2.45
C HIS A 70 2.73 -0.05 2.38
N LEU A 71 3.89 -0.24 3.05
CA LEU A 71 4.86 0.84 3.20
C LEU A 71 5.43 1.36 1.88
N ASP A 72 5.64 0.50 0.88
CA ASP A 72 6.18 0.96 -0.41
C ASP A 72 5.24 1.91 -1.14
N PHE A 73 3.92 1.75 -0.95
CA PHE A 73 2.94 2.72 -1.45
C PHE A 73 2.97 3.98 -0.59
N LEU A 74 2.87 3.84 0.74
CA LEU A 74 2.80 4.99 1.64
C LEU A 74 4.03 5.91 1.52
N TRP A 75 5.23 5.35 1.38
CA TRP A 75 6.48 6.10 1.20
C TRP A 75 6.57 6.87 -0.13
N ASN A 76 5.70 6.56 -1.09
CA ASN A 76 5.67 7.24 -2.37
C ASN A 76 4.53 8.26 -2.48
N LEU A 77 3.82 8.55 -1.38
CA LEU A 77 3.01 9.76 -1.26
C LEU A 77 3.91 10.95 -0.92
N ASN A 78 3.61 12.12 -1.47
CA ASN A 78 4.34 13.33 -1.12
C ASN A 78 4.08 13.69 0.35
N GLY A 79 5.11 14.18 1.05
CA GLY A 79 5.03 14.51 2.47
C GLY A 79 5.11 13.29 3.41
N VAL A 80 5.40 12.10 2.89
CA VAL A 80 5.64 10.87 3.66
C VAL A 80 7.05 10.37 3.41
N ALA A 81 7.75 9.96 4.46
CA ALA A 81 9.09 9.38 4.35
C ALA A 81 9.21 8.07 5.14
N LYS A 82 10.33 7.37 4.90
CA LYS A 82 10.72 6.22 5.72
C LYS A 82 11.14 6.72 7.10
N TYR A 83 10.51 6.18 8.14
CA TYR A 83 10.91 6.48 9.50
C TYR A 83 12.28 5.85 9.78
N ASN A 84 13.25 6.69 10.13
CA ASN A 84 14.60 6.24 10.43
C ASN A 84 14.73 5.85 11.92
N TYR A 85 14.60 4.56 12.21
CA TYR A 85 14.73 4.06 13.59
C TYR A 85 16.10 4.38 14.21
N HIS A 86 17.16 4.55 13.41
CA HIS A 86 18.48 4.90 13.90
C HIS A 86 18.54 6.29 14.55
N GLU A 87 17.63 7.20 14.18
CA GLU A 87 17.53 8.53 14.79
C GLU A 87 16.69 8.52 16.06
N SER A 88 15.80 7.55 16.22
CA SER A 88 14.80 7.57 17.29
C SER A 88 15.17 6.87 18.59
N TYR A 89 15.78 5.67 18.61
CA TYR A 89 16.21 5.04 19.88
C TYR A 89 17.23 3.90 19.68
N LYS A 90 18.25 3.88 20.56
CA LYS A 90 19.23 2.80 20.74
C LYS A 90 18.56 1.58 21.39
N PHE A 91 18.28 0.51 20.64
CA PHE A 91 17.97 -0.81 21.22
C PHE A 91 18.85 -1.92 20.63
N GLN A 92 19.47 -2.69 21.52
CA GLN A 92 20.20 -3.92 21.23
C GLN A 92 19.21 -5.11 21.23
N GLY A 93 19.11 -5.83 20.12
CA GLY A 93 18.45 -7.14 20.06
C GLY A 93 17.58 -7.35 18.81
N ALA A 94 17.86 -8.46 18.10
CA ALA A 94 17.19 -9.03 16.92
C ALA A 94 16.73 -8.05 15.81
N LYS A 95 17.40 -8.10 14.65
CA LYS A 95 17.10 -7.34 13.43
C LYS A 95 15.79 -7.79 12.75
N THR A 96 14.63 -7.54 13.37
CA THR A 96 13.39 -7.40 12.61
C THR A 96 13.47 -6.10 11.83
N ARG A 97 12.96 -6.08 10.59
CA ARG A 97 12.80 -4.83 9.84
C ARG A 97 11.80 -3.95 10.59
N THR A 98 12.31 -3.06 11.40
CA THR A 98 11.58 -1.94 11.98
C THR A 98 11.48 -0.90 10.88
N ASP A 99 10.63 -1.11 9.89
CA ASP A 99 10.36 -0.10 8.87
C ASP A 99 9.00 0.52 9.22
N ASN A 100 8.90 1.84 9.19
CA ASN A 100 7.64 2.53 9.35
C ASN A 100 7.60 3.80 8.48
N VAL A 101 6.51 4.56 8.54
CA VAL A 101 6.42 5.86 7.88
C VAL A 101 6.37 6.98 8.89
N GLU A 102 6.77 8.18 8.46
CA GLU A 102 6.53 9.43 9.17
C GLU A 102 6.13 10.53 8.19
N LEU A 103 5.45 11.56 8.69
CA LEU A 103 5.16 12.76 7.90
C LEU A 103 6.38 13.68 7.88
N THR A 104 6.76 14.14 6.69
CA THR A 104 7.79 15.16 6.46
C THR A 104 7.22 16.46 5.91
N GLY A 105 5.91 16.48 5.63
CA GLY A 105 5.19 17.63 5.13
C GLY A 105 3.69 17.37 5.08
N LYS A 106 2.96 18.23 4.38
CA LYS A 106 1.57 17.97 4.02
C LYS A 106 1.50 16.81 3.03
N ILE A 107 0.54 15.90 3.23
CA ILE A 107 0.31 14.78 2.32
C ILE A 107 -0.30 15.32 1.03
N THR A 108 0.31 14.98 -0.11
CA THR A 108 -0.32 15.22 -1.41
C THR A 108 -0.16 14.02 -2.32
N TYR A 109 -1.01 13.98 -3.34
CA TYR A 109 -0.88 13.04 -4.45
C TYR A 109 0.49 13.17 -5.13
N ASN A 110 1.07 12.03 -5.48
CA ASN A 110 2.29 11.93 -6.29
C ASN A 110 1.92 11.39 -7.67
N SER A 111 2.06 12.21 -8.72
CA SER A 111 1.77 11.79 -10.10
C SER A 111 2.75 10.74 -10.64
N ASP A 112 3.94 10.66 -10.06
CA ASP A 112 5.02 9.76 -10.46
C ASP A 112 5.08 8.53 -9.53
N HIS A 113 3.98 8.22 -8.83
CA HIS A 113 3.93 7.08 -7.92
C HIS A 113 4.27 5.78 -8.68
N PRO A 114 5.26 4.98 -8.24
CA PRO A 114 5.81 3.85 -9.02
C PRO A 114 4.79 2.74 -9.29
N PHE A 115 3.70 2.68 -8.51
CA PHE A 115 2.61 1.74 -8.76
C PHE A 115 1.88 2.02 -10.09
N PHE A 116 1.91 3.24 -10.62
CA PHE A 116 1.32 3.53 -11.94
C PHE A 116 2.09 2.84 -13.07
N GLU A 117 3.43 2.91 -13.04
CA GLU A 117 4.26 2.20 -14.01
C GLU A 117 4.15 0.68 -13.84
N ALA A 118 4.11 0.19 -12.60
CA ALA A 118 3.90 -1.24 -12.32
C ALA A 118 2.56 -1.73 -12.88
N PHE A 119 1.47 -0.98 -12.69
CA PHE A 119 0.17 -1.27 -13.25
C PHE A 119 0.19 -1.29 -14.78
N LYS A 120 0.74 -0.25 -15.42
CA LYS A 120 0.85 -0.17 -16.88
C LYS A 120 1.64 -1.33 -17.45
N PHE A 121 2.73 -1.74 -16.79
CA PHE A 121 3.50 -2.91 -17.18
C PHE A 121 2.63 -4.17 -17.14
N ALA A 122 1.98 -4.46 -16.02
CA ALA A 122 1.11 -5.63 -15.91
C ALA A 122 -0.03 -5.61 -16.94
N GLN A 123 -0.67 -4.45 -17.16
CA GLN A 123 -1.75 -4.28 -18.12
C GLN A 123 -1.30 -4.54 -19.56
N LYS A 124 -0.08 -4.13 -19.93
CA LYS A 124 0.49 -4.39 -21.26
C LYS A 124 0.77 -5.88 -21.51
N HIS A 125 1.02 -6.64 -20.45
CA HIS A 125 1.39 -8.06 -20.51
C HIS A 125 0.20 -9.01 -20.27
N ALA A 126 -0.95 -8.49 -19.85
CA ALA A 126 -2.16 -9.27 -19.63
C ALA A 126 -3.14 -9.16 -20.80
N ASN A 127 -3.77 -10.28 -21.14
CA ASN A 127 -4.90 -10.42 -22.05
C ASN A 127 -6.25 -10.34 -21.30
N VAL A 128 -6.24 -10.50 -19.98
CA VAL A 128 -7.40 -10.29 -19.10
C VAL A 128 -7.20 -9.05 -18.21
N GLN A 129 -8.25 -8.66 -17.49
CA GLN A 129 -8.21 -7.43 -16.71
C GLN A 129 -7.26 -7.55 -15.51
N VAL A 130 -6.35 -6.58 -15.35
CA VAL A 130 -5.44 -6.53 -14.20
C VAL A 130 -6.15 -5.98 -12.97
N LYS A 131 -6.01 -6.68 -11.85
CA LYS A 131 -6.35 -6.19 -10.52
C LYS A 131 -5.14 -5.50 -9.89
N GLN A 132 -5.33 -4.24 -9.50
CA GLN A 132 -4.34 -3.48 -8.75
C GLN A 132 -4.71 -3.48 -7.26
N THR A 133 -3.75 -3.75 -6.39
CA THR A 133 -3.91 -3.62 -4.91
C THR A 133 -3.18 -2.38 -4.41
N ILE A 134 -3.81 -1.63 -3.50
CA ILE A 134 -3.19 -0.52 -2.75
C ILE A 134 -3.59 -0.60 -1.27
N PRO A 135 -2.75 -0.18 -0.32
CA PRO A 135 -3.14 -0.13 1.09
C PRO A 135 -4.20 0.94 1.34
N SER A 136 -5.05 0.71 2.34
CA SER A 136 -5.99 1.72 2.83
C SER A 136 -5.30 3.00 3.33
N PRO A 137 -5.91 4.19 3.11
CA PRO A 137 -5.44 5.43 3.71
C PRO A 137 -5.42 5.38 5.24
N THR A 138 -6.26 4.54 5.86
CA THR A 138 -6.32 4.43 7.32
C THR A 138 -5.01 3.92 7.93
N LEU A 139 -4.20 3.21 7.14
CA LEU A 139 -2.88 2.77 7.57
C LEU A 139 -1.94 3.92 7.89
N LEU A 140 -2.11 5.11 7.30
CA LEU A 140 -1.24 6.25 7.55
C LEU A 140 -1.40 6.87 8.94
N PHE A 141 -2.54 6.64 9.58
CA PHE A 141 -2.80 7.09 10.94
C PHE A 141 -3.04 5.93 11.91
N ARG A 142 -2.59 4.73 11.52
CA ARG A 142 -2.41 3.57 12.39
C ARG A 142 -0.93 3.45 12.77
N ASP A 143 -0.61 2.77 13.88
CA ASP A 143 0.76 2.46 14.31
C ASP A 143 1.67 3.70 14.42
N ASN A 144 1.11 4.81 14.91
CA ASN A 144 1.82 6.06 15.24
C ASN A 144 2.46 6.76 14.03
N ARG A 145 2.08 6.37 12.81
CA ARG A 145 2.66 6.83 11.54
C ARG A 145 2.45 8.30 11.22
N SER A 146 1.39 8.89 11.77
CA SER A 146 1.05 10.30 11.56
C SER A 146 0.91 11.07 12.87
N ASP A 147 1.45 10.60 13.99
CA ASP A 147 1.27 11.28 15.29
C ASP A 147 1.83 12.72 15.28
N ASN A 148 2.77 12.99 14.38
CA ASN A 148 3.36 14.31 14.14
C ASN A 148 2.55 15.21 13.18
N TRP A 149 1.31 14.86 12.83
CA TRP A 149 0.47 15.64 11.89
C TRP A 149 0.35 17.12 12.29
N ASN A 150 0.34 17.41 13.59
CA ASN A 150 0.21 18.75 14.13
C ASN A 150 1.41 19.67 13.82
N LYS A 151 2.54 19.12 13.34
CA LYS A 151 3.67 19.93 12.83
C LYS A 151 3.38 20.57 11.47
N PHE A 152 2.43 20.03 10.71
CA PHE A 152 2.16 20.43 9.32
C PHE A 152 0.73 20.93 9.09
N TYR A 153 -0.14 20.75 10.08
CA TYR A 153 -1.58 21.03 9.97
C TYR A 153 -2.11 21.70 11.24
N ASP A 154 -2.94 22.73 11.07
CA ASP A 154 -3.58 23.45 12.18
C ASP A 154 -4.57 22.57 12.97
N ASN A 155 -5.18 21.60 12.29
CA ASN A 155 -6.12 20.68 12.89
C ASN A 155 -6.14 19.33 12.16
N ARG A 156 -6.63 18.30 12.87
CA ARG A 156 -6.70 16.91 12.42
C ARG A 156 -7.54 16.76 11.14
N ARG A 157 -8.61 17.53 10.99
CA ARG A 157 -9.52 17.46 9.84
C ARG A 157 -8.81 17.85 8.54
N ASN A 158 -7.97 18.88 8.58
CA ASN A 158 -7.19 19.30 7.41
C ASN A 158 -6.21 18.20 6.95
N TYR A 159 -5.57 17.50 7.89
CA TYR A 159 -4.74 16.33 7.57
C TYR A 159 -5.56 15.22 6.89
N LEU A 160 -6.73 14.87 7.44
CA LEU A 160 -7.59 13.82 6.87
C LEU A 160 -8.13 14.20 5.48
N ASN A 161 -8.40 15.48 5.25
CA ASN A 161 -8.82 16.00 3.94
C ASN A 161 -7.74 15.86 2.88
N ASP A 162 -6.51 16.26 3.19
CA ASP A 162 -5.37 16.14 2.29
C ASP A 162 -5.08 14.66 1.98
N LEU A 163 -5.15 13.79 3.00
CA LEU A 163 -5.00 12.35 2.82
C LEU A 163 -6.09 11.77 1.90
N ALA A 164 -7.36 12.11 2.14
CA ALA A 164 -8.46 11.67 1.29
C ALA A 164 -8.31 12.19 -0.15
N THR A 165 -7.89 13.44 -0.32
CA THR A 165 -7.65 14.06 -1.64
C THR A 165 -6.53 13.33 -2.38
N ALA A 166 -5.41 13.06 -1.71
CA ALA A 166 -4.28 12.34 -2.30
C ALA A 166 -4.69 10.93 -2.79
N TYR A 167 -5.49 10.23 -1.98
CA TYR A 167 -6.01 8.90 -2.35
C TYR A 167 -7.04 8.97 -3.47
N HIS A 168 -7.98 9.93 -3.44
CA HIS A 168 -8.95 10.11 -4.52
C HIS A 168 -8.25 10.38 -5.86
N GLN A 169 -7.27 11.29 -5.88
CA GLN A 169 -6.47 11.57 -7.09
C GLN A 169 -5.68 10.34 -7.56
N THR A 170 -5.15 9.54 -6.63
CA THR A 170 -4.46 8.29 -6.95
C THR A 170 -5.41 7.27 -7.60
N ILE A 171 -6.60 7.09 -7.02
CA ILE A 171 -7.65 6.20 -7.56
C ILE A 171 -8.09 6.68 -8.94
N GLN A 172 -8.33 7.98 -9.11
CA GLN A 172 -8.69 8.58 -10.38
C GLN A 172 -7.60 8.36 -11.44
N HIS A 173 -6.31 8.54 -11.08
CA HIS A 173 -5.23 8.30 -12.02
C HIS A 173 -5.13 6.82 -12.44
N PHE A 174 -5.31 5.86 -11.52
CA PHE A 174 -5.43 4.45 -11.92
C PHE A 174 -6.60 4.23 -12.88
N TYR A 175 -7.75 4.85 -12.62
CA TYR A 175 -8.91 4.76 -13.51
C TYR A 175 -8.60 5.34 -14.91
N ASP A 176 -7.91 6.47 -14.98
CA ASP A 176 -7.50 7.11 -16.23
C ASP A 176 -6.50 6.26 -17.02
N LEU A 177 -5.63 5.51 -16.31
CA LEU A 177 -4.75 4.49 -16.90
C LEU A 177 -5.49 3.21 -17.34
N GLY A 178 -6.81 3.14 -17.16
CA GLY A 178 -7.63 2.00 -17.57
C GLY A 178 -7.79 0.92 -16.50
N CYS A 179 -7.41 1.16 -15.24
CA CYS A 179 -7.71 0.26 -14.15
C CYS A 179 -9.23 0.20 -13.92
N ARG A 180 -9.79 -1.02 -13.90
CA ARG A 180 -11.21 -1.27 -13.64
C ARG A 180 -11.45 -2.20 -12.46
N TYR A 181 -10.37 -2.69 -11.85
CA TYR A 181 -10.39 -3.44 -10.60
C TYR A 181 -9.25 -2.94 -9.71
N LEU A 182 -9.59 -2.02 -8.81
CA LEU A 182 -8.70 -1.53 -7.77
C LEU A 182 -9.19 -2.06 -6.41
N GLN A 183 -8.32 -2.75 -5.70
CA GLN A 183 -8.56 -3.27 -4.35
C GLN A 183 -7.85 -2.38 -3.33
N ILE A 184 -8.58 -2.02 -2.26
CA ILE A 184 -8.05 -1.27 -1.13
C ILE A 184 -7.94 -2.21 0.07
N ASP A 185 -6.71 -2.51 0.48
CA ASP A 185 -6.43 -3.44 1.57
C ASP A 185 -6.47 -2.72 2.93
N ASP A 186 -7.56 -2.92 3.68
CA ASP A 186 -7.75 -2.31 5.00
C ASP A 186 -7.73 -3.35 6.14
N THR A 187 -6.61 -3.41 6.83
CA THR A 187 -6.45 -4.23 8.04
C THR A 187 -6.78 -3.48 9.34
N THR A 188 -7.07 -2.18 9.24
CA THR A 188 -7.41 -1.32 10.38
C THR A 188 -8.78 -1.67 10.97
N TRP A 189 -9.74 -2.17 10.18
CA TRP A 189 -11.04 -2.59 10.70
C TRP A 189 -10.97 -3.75 11.69
N ALA A 190 -10.24 -4.82 11.34
CA ALA A 190 -10.04 -5.95 12.25
C ALA A 190 -9.28 -5.52 13.52
N PHE A 191 -8.29 -4.64 13.37
CA PHE A 191 -7.58 -4.02 14.48
C PHE A 191 -8.52 -3.22 15.39
N LEU A 192 -9.36 -2.36 14.83
CA LEU A 192 -10.33 -1.55 15.56
C LEU A 192 -11.33 -2.42 16.33
N ILE A 193 -11.85 -3.48 15.70
CA ILE A 193 -12.75 -4.44 16.37
C ILE A 193 -12.05 -5.07 17.58
N SER A 194 -10.81 -5.55 17.42
CA SER A 194 -10.03 -6.13 18.53
C SER A 194 -9.85 -5.11 19.66
N LYS A 195 -9.41 -3.90 19.32
CA LYS A 195 -9.09 -2.85 20.30
C LYS A 195 -10.30 -2.31 21.02
N LEU A 196 -11.43 -2.11 20.34
CA LEU A 196 -12.67 -1.69 20.98
C LEU A 196 -13.19 -2.76 21.95
N ASN A 197 -13.05 -4.05 21.62
CA ASN A 197 -13.42 -5.14 22.53
C ASN A 197 -12.48 -5.24 23.73
N GLU A 198 -11.16 -5.13 23.51
CA GLU A 198 -10.14 -5.15 24.57
C GLU A 198 -10.30 -3.99 25.56
N THR A 199 -10.78 -2.83 25.09
CA THR A 199 -10.83 -1.59 25.88
C THR A 199 -12.23 -1.21 26.35
N LYS A 200 -13.24 -2.07 26.15
CA LYS A 200 -14.64 -1.80 26.48
C LYS A 200 -14.90 -1.31 27.92
N ASP A 201 -14.07 -1.75 28.87
CA ASP A 201 -14.17 -1.41 30.29
C ASP A 201 -13.23 -0.25 30.70
N ASN A 202 -12.52 0.36 29.75
CA ASN A 202 -11.64 1.51 29.92
C ASN A 202 -12.06 2.65 28.98
N SER A 203 -12.87 3.58 29.49
CA SER A 203 -13.48 4.64 28.69
C SER A 203 -12.46 5.53 27.96
N THR A 204 -11.32 5.81 28.58
CA THR A 204 -10.26 6.65 27.98
C THR A 204 -9.62 5.96 26.79
N GLU A 205 -9.25 4.68 26.91
CA GLU A 205 -8.67 3.93 25.78
C GLU A 205 -9.71 3.64 24.71
N TYR A 206 -10.94 3.31 25.10
CA TYR A 206 -12.05 3.09 24.17
C TYR A 206 -12.34 4.32 23.31
N ALA A 207 -12.31 5.52 23.91
CA ALA A 207 -12.52 6.77 23.19
C ALA A 207 -11.46 7.01 22.10
N LYS A 208 -10.20 6.62 22.34
CA LYS A 208 -9.13 6.74 21.32
C LYS A 208 -9.44 5.92 20.08
N TYR A 209 -9.83 4.65 20.26
CA TYR A 209 -10.15 3.76 19.15
C TYR A 209 -11.47 4.12 18.48
N THR A 210 -12.43 4.69 19.21
CA THR A 210 -13.66 5.26 18.64
C THR A 210 -13.33 6.43 17.72
N SER A 211 -12.49 7.36 18.17
CA SER A 211 -12.03 8.49 17.35
C SER A 211 -11.26 8.02 16.10
N LEU A 212 -10.43 6.98 16.23
CA LEU A 212 -9.74 6.37 15.09
C LEU A 212 -10.72 5.74 14.07
N ALA A 213 -11.80 5.12 14.54
CA ALA A 213 -12.86 4.59 13.68
C ALA A 213 -13.63 5.72 12.97
N GLU A 214 -13.94 6.81 13.68
CA GLU A 214 -14.59 8.00 13.11
C GLU A 214 -13.73 8.66 12.02
N ASP A 215 -12.43 8.83 12.28
CA ASP A 215 -11.44 9.30 11.29
C ASP A 215 -11.42 8.39 10.06
N SER A 216 -11.47 7.07 10.26
CA SER A 216 -11.48 6.07 9.19
C SER A 216 -12.74 6.20 8.32
N VAL A 217 -13.93 6.22 8.94
CA VAL A 217 -15.22 6.44 8.24
C VAL A 217 -15.20 7.76 7.48
N TYR A 218 -14.66 8.81 8.10
CA TYR A 218 -14.57 10.12 7.46
C TYR A 218 -13.75 10.08 6.18
N VAL A 219 -12.52 9.58 6.22
CA VAL A 219 -11.65 9.51 5.04
C VAL A 219 -12.32 8.71 3.92
N TYR A 220 -12.89 7.54 4.24
CA TYR A 220 -13.63 6.74 3.25
C TYR A 220 -14.81 7.48 2.62
N SER A 221 -15.57 8.23 3.41
CA SER A 221 -16.70 9.02 2.91
C SER A 221 -16.28 10.12 1.92
N GLN A 222 -15.01 10.55 1.97
CA GLN A 222 -14.46 11.54 1.05
C GLN A 222 -13.87 10.93 -0.23
N LEU A 223 -13.49 9.65 -0.24
CA LEU A 223 -12.92 9.01 -1.44
C LEU A 223 -13.93 8.91 -2.59
N ALA A 224 -15.22 8.75 -2.27
CA ALA A 224 -16.30 8.54 -3.24
C ALA A 224 -16.95 9.84 -3.76
N ARG A 225 -16.45 11.00 -3.34
CA ARG A 225 -16.92 12.33 -3.78
C ARG A 225 -16.03 12.85 -4.89
#